data_AF-A0A2G1W653-F1
#
_entry.id   AF-A0A2G1W653-F1
#
_cell.length_a   1.000
_cell.length_b   1.000
_cell.length_c   1.000
_cell.angle_alpha   90.00
_cell.angle_beta   90.00
_cell.angle_gamma   90.00
#
_symmetry.space_group_name_H-M   'P 1'
#
loop_
_entity.id
_entity.type
_entity.pdbx_description
1 polymer ?
#
loop_
_entity_poly.entity_id
_entity_poly.type
_entity_poly.pdbx_seq_one_letter_code
_entity_poly.pdbx_strand_id
1 'polypeptide(L)'
;MDTTQPDLINEPPADDSAPISANGTEKSAKPDEPTMSKSERIRRYIQAHPEARNTEIVAALEEHGIKYQDVGNVRSQEKRKAAKKAAPAKRRRPAVATPEVAPPASTPAVPPMATAPDAVSMETLQAGAEFVKQAGGIDQAQAILDLIRQIQSV
;
A
#
# COMPACT_ATOMS: atom_id res chain seq x y z
N MET A 1 5.87 75.50 -21.72
CA MET A 1 7.26 75.11 -22.05
C MET A 1 7.22 73.64 -22.41
N ASP A 2 6.89 73.37 -23.67
CA ASP A 2 7.05 72.09 -24.33
C ASP A 2 8.53 71.88 -24.66
N THR A 3 9.12 70.75 -24.27
CA THR A 3 10.34 70.23 -24.91
C THR A 3 10.48 68.72 -24.68
N THR A 4 10.03 67.95 -25.67
CA THR A 4 10.82 66.93 -26.42
C THR A 4 11.43 65.72 -25.69
N GLN A 5 10.81 64.55 -25.92
CA GLN A 5 11.46 63.23 -26.04
C GLN A 5 12.43 63.21 -27.24
N PRO A 6 13.56 62.46 -27.22
CA PRO A 6 13.51 61.15 -27.88
C PRO A 6 14.48 60.06 -27.33
N ASP A 7 14.01 58.82 -27.51
CA ASP A 7 14.73 57.58 -27.88
C ASP A 7 16.26 57.59 -27.96
N LEU A 8 16.91 56.67 -27.23
CA LEU A 8 18.19 56.08 -27.64
C LEU A 8 18.30 54.65 -27.10
N ILE A 9 17.71 53.73 -27.87
CA ILE A 9 18.24 52.41 -28.25
C ILE A 9 19.65 52.11 -27.70
N ASN A 10 19.75 51.08 -26.84
CA ASN A 10 20.80 50.07 -26.96
C ASN A 10 20.37 48.75 -26.30
N GLU A 11 20.12 47.75 -27.14
CA GLU A 11 19.92 46.34 -26.83
C GLU A 11 21.19 45.58 -27.30
N PRO A 12 21.38 44.28 -27.01
CA PRO A 12 21.86 43.61 -25.78
C PRO A 12 23.29 43.02 -25.99
N PRO A 13 23.86 42.18 -25.09
CA PRO A 13 23.57 40.74 -25.18
C PRO A 13 23.65 39.93 -23.87
N ALA A 14 23.17 38.68 -24.01
CA ALA A 14 23.60 37.46 -23.31
C ALA A 14 22.87 37.05 -22.02
N ASP A 15 22.00 36.05 -22.22
CA ASP A 15 21.96 34.81 -21.46
C ASP A 15 21.96 34.92 -19.93
N ASP A 16 20.76 34.94 -19.33
CA ASP A 16 20.59 34.26 -18.04
C ASP A 16 19.79 32.98 -18.26
N SER A 17 20.56 31.99 -18.72
CA SER A 17 20.15 30.59 -18.75
C SER A 17 19.85 30.12 -17.32
N ALA A 18 18.71 29.45 -17.18
CA ALA A 18 18.22 28.78 -15.99
C ALA A 18 19.29 28.07 -15.14
N PRO A 19 19.02 27.93 -13.83
CA PRO A 19 19.22 26.66 -13.17
C PRO A 19 17.86 26.05 -12.86
N ILE A 20 17.28 25.35 -13.85
CA ILE A 20 16.41 24.23 -13.53
C ILE A 20 17.23 23.32 -12.61
N SER A 21 16.77 23.20 -11.37
CA SER A 21 17.35 22.33 -10.36
C SER A 21 17.39 20.90 -10.90
N ALA A 22 18.52 20.53 -11.48
CA ALA A 22 18.91 19.16 -11.72
C ALA A 22 19.07 18.51 -10.35
N ASN A 23 18.00 17.88 -9.87
CA ASN A 23 18.09 17.01 -8.70
C ASN A 23 19.05 15.87 -9.07
N GLY A 24 20.21 15.92 -8.41
CA GLY A 24 21.40 15.11 -8.67
C GLY A 24 21.09 13.64 -8.83
N THR A 25 21.30 13.14 -10.04
CA THR A 25 21.70 11.74 -10.26
C THR A 25 23.23 11.71 -10.16
N GLU A 26 23.74 11.94 -8.95
CA GLU A 26 25.11 11.59 -8.62
C GLU A 26 25.06 10.30 -7.81
N LYS A 27 25.43 9.18 -8.43
CA LYS A 27 26.14 8.15 -7.69
C LYS A 27 27.19 7.48 -8.55
N SER A 28 28.41 7.89 -8.23
CA SER A 28 29.72 7.47 -8.72
C SER A 28 29.88 5.96 -8.85
N ALA A 29 30.59 5.59 -9.90
CA ALA A 29 31.06 4.25 -10.22
C ALA A 29 32.25 3.79 -9.34
N LYS A 30 32.33 2.45 -9.19
CA LYS A 30 33.48 1.52 -8.93
C LYS A 30 33.24 0.58 -7.72
N PRO A 31 33.79 -0.65 -7.70
CA PRO A 31 33.95 -1.68 -8.73
C PRO A 31 33.30 -3.04 -8.32
N ASP A 32 33.38 -4.02 -9.22
CA ASP A 32 32.83 -5.39 -9.20
C ASP A 32 32.66 -6.13 -7.87
N GLU A 33 31.46 -6.04 -7.32
CA GLU A 33 30.69 -7.14 -6.72
C GLU A 33 29.24 -6.92 -7.20
N PRO A 34 28.37 -7.93 -7.33
CA PRO A 34 27.02 -7.71 -7.82
C PRO A 34 26.33 -6.68 -6.91
N THR A 35 26.29 -5.42 -7.34
CA THR A 35 25.72 -4.29 -6.60
C THR A 35 24.23 -4.46 -6.63
N MET A 36 23.73 -5.37 -5.80
CA MET A 36 22.33 -5.70 -5.72
C MET A 36 21.56 -4.43 -5.42
N SER A 37 20.51 -4.22 -6.21
CA SER A 37 19.58 -3.14 -5.98
C SER A 37 19.01 -3.25 -4.57
N LYS A 38 18.68 -2.12 -3.92
CA LYS A 38 18.11 -2.10 -2.56
C LYS A 38 16.96 -3.11 -2.41
N SER A 39 16.06 -3.14 -3.38
CA SER A 39 14.91 -4.06 -3.42
C SER A 39 15.30 -5.53 -3.58
N GLU A 40 16.40 -5.81 -4.28
CA GLU A 40 16.92 -7.16 -4.46
C GLU A 40 17.55 -7.69 -3.17
N ARG A 41 18.27 -6.83 -2.45
CA ARG A 41 18.82 -7.16 -1.13
C ARG A 41 17.71 -7.47 -0.13
N ILE A 42 16.65 -6.66 -0.11
CA ILE A 42 15.45 -6.91 0.70
C ILE A 42 14.80 -8.25 0.31
N ARG A 43 14.64 -8.52 -0.99
CA ARG A 43 14.04 -9.79 -1.45
C ARG A 43 14.87 -10.99 -1.01
N ARG A 44 16.20 -10.96 -1.14
CA ARG A 44 17.07 -12.05 -0.68
C ARG A 44 16.95 -12.25 0.83
N TYR A 45 16.94 -11.18 1.60
CA TYR A 45 16.80 -11.27 3.05
C TYR A 45 15.44 -11.86 3.46
N ILE A 46 14.34 -11.42 2.84
CA ILE A 46 12.99 -11.98 3.09
C ILE A 46 12.92 -13.46 2.68
N GLN A 47 13.60 -13.87 1.61
CA GLN A 47 13.66 -15.27 1.19
C GLN A 47 14.45 -16.15 2.17
N ALA A 48 15.56 -15.63 2.69
CA ALA A 48 16.37 -16.32 3.71
C ALA A 48 15.68 -16.33 5.09
N HIS A 49 14.89 -15.31 5.40
CA HIS A 49 14.18 -15.13 6.66
C HIS A 49 12.69 -14.82 6.45
N PRO A 50 11.87 -15.84 6.10
CA PRO A 50 10.44 -15.63 5.81
C PRO A 50 9.62 -15.20 7.05
N GLU A 51 10.10 -15.53 8.25
CA GLU A 51 9.46 -15.21 9.52
C GLU A 51 9.87 -13.82 10.07
N ALA A 52 10.92 -13.20 9.52
CA ALA A 52 11.44 -11.94 10.04
C ALA A 52 10.39 -10.84 10.03
N ARG A 53 10.37 -10.07 11.13
CA ARG A 53 9.50 -8.89 11.26
C ARG A 53 10.09 -7.75 10.44
N ASN A 54 9.24 -6.86 9.93
CA ASN A 54 9.71 -5.73 9.11
C ASN A 54 10.75 -4.87 9.83
N THR A 55 10.67 -4.76 11.16
CA THR A 55 11.64 -4.05 12.00
C THR A 55 13.02 -4.71 12.00
N GLU A 56 13.07 -6.04 12.04
CA GLU A 56 14.32 -6.81 12.02
C GLU A 56 15.00 -6.73 10.66
N ILE A 57 14.20 -6.79 9.58
CA ILE A 57 14.70 -6.63 8.21
C ILE A 57 15.31 -5.24 8.01
N VAL A 58 14.68 -4.20 8.56
CA VAL A 58 15.23 -2.84 8.50
C VAL A 58 16.52 -2.76 9.31
N ALA A 59 16.54 -3.28 10.54
CA ALA A 59 17.74 -3.27 11.38
C ALA A 59 18.93 -3.98 10.70
N ALA A 60 18.68 -5.12 10.04
CA ALA A 60 19.71 -5.86 9.32
C ALA A 60 20.17 -5.21 8.01
N LEU A 61 19.36 -4.31 7.44
CA LEU A 61 19.61 -3.68 6.13
C LEU A 61 19.78 -2.15 6.21
N GLU A 62 19.88 -1.61 7.43
CA GLU A 62 20.03 -0.17 7.67
C GLU A 62 21.36 0.35 7.13
N GLU A 63 22.43 -0.45 7.21
CA GLU A 63 23.75 -0.17 6.63
C GLU A 63 23.68 0.14 5.13
N HIS A 64 22.66 -0.39 4.46
CA HIS A 64 22.43 -0.20 3.03
C HIS A 64 21.44 0.92 2.70
N GLY A 65 21.02 1.71 3.70
CA GLY A 65 20.09 2.83 3.55
C GLY A 65 18.71 2.40 3.07
N ILE A 66 18.23 1.27 3.60
CA ILE A 66 16.90 0.71 3.34
C ILE A 66 15.94 1.18 4.43
N LYS A 67 14.80 1.75 4.03
CA LYS A 67 13.78 2.25 4.96
C LYS A 67 12.66 1.22 5.18
N TYR A 68 11.89 1.43 6.25
CA TYR A 68 10.70 0.62 6.55
C TYR A 68 9.69 0.57 5.39
N GLN A 69 9.51 1.68 4.68
CA GLN A 69 8.62 1.78 3.52
C GLN A 69 9.05 0.86 2.38
N ASP A 70 10.36 0.76 2.14
CA ASP A 70 10.91 -0.09 1.07
C ASP A 70 10.65 -1.57 1.36
N VAL A 71 10.84 -1.99 2.62
CA VAL A 71 10.56 -3.37 3.06
C VAL A 71 9.08 -3.72 2.93
N GLY A 72 8.18 -2.82 3.34
CA GLY A 72 6.73 -3.00 3.20
C GLY A 72 6.31 -3.14 1.72
N ASN A 73 6.84 -2.27 0.87
CA ASN A 73 6.56 -2.30 -0.58
C ASN A 73 7.05 -3.60 -1.23
N VAL A 74 8.26 -4.05 -0.91
CA VAL A 74 8.82 -5.30 -1.45
C VAL A 74 8.01 -6.51 -0.97
N ARG A 75 7.69 -6.61 0.33
CA ARG A 75 6.89 -7.73 0.89
C ARG A 75 5.50 -7.81 0.27
N SER A 76 4.84 -6.66 0.07
CA SER A 76 3.56 -6.57 -0.63
C SER A 76 3.67 -7.03 -2.09
N GLN A 77 4.73 -6.60 -2.80
CA GLN A 77 4.98 -7.04 -4.17
C GLN A 77 5.25 -8.55 -4.27
N GLU A 78 6.01 -9.14 -3.36
CA GLU A 78 6.26 -10.59 -3.35
C GLU A 78 4.96 -11.38 -3.11
N LYS A 79 4.13 -10.96 -2.16
CA LYS A 79 2.81 -11.57 -1.93
C LYS A 79 1.90 -11.48 -3.16
N ARG A 80 1.88 -10.32 -3.83
CA ARG A 80 1.09 -10.12 -5.07
C ARG A 80 1.63 -10.96 -6.23
N LYS A 81 2.95 -11.12 -6.35
CA LYS A 81 3.59 -11.98 -7.36
C LYS A 81 3.28 -13.46 -7.09
N ALA A 82 3.31 -13.91 -5.84
CA ALA A 82 2.91 -15.25 -5.46
C ALA A 82 1.43 -15.51 -5.82
N ALA A 83 0.54 -14.57 -5.50
CA ALA A 83 -0.87 -14.66 -5.87
C ALA A 83 -1.10 -14.68 -7.39
N LYS A 84 -0.33 -13.90 -8.17
CA LYS A 84 -0.39 -13.93 -9.65
C LYS A 84 0.13 -15.24 -10.26
N LYS A 85 1.10 -15.89 -9.64
CA LYS A 85 1.60 -17.21 -10.08
C LYS A 85 0.63 -18.34 -9.70
N ALA A 86 -0.09 -18.19 -8.59
CA ALA A 86 -1.08 -19.16 -8.11
C ALA A 86 -2.46 -18.99 -8.77
N ALA A 87 -2.75 -17.83 -9.36
CA ALA A 87 -4.00 -17.62 -10.09
C ALA A 87 -3.91 -18.31 -11.47
N PRO A 88 -4.73 -19.33 -11.77
CA PRO A 88 -4.87 -19.81 -13.14
C PRO A 88 -5.36 -18.65 -13.99
N ALA A 89 -4.74 -18.46 -15.16
CA ALA A 89 -5.06 -17.41 -16.12
C ALA A 89 -6.51 -17.51 -16.62
N LYS A 90 -7.47 -17.08 -15.79
CA LYS A 90 -8.89 -16.99 -16.15
C LYS A 90 -9.16 -15.56 -16.61
N ARG A 91 -9.13 -15.44 -17.94
CA ARG A 91 -9.93 -14.54 -18.77
C ARG A 91 -10.00 -13.08 -18.29
N ARG A 92 -9.19 -12.26 -18.95
CA ARG A 92 -9.64 -10.93 -19.39
C ARG A 92 -11.05 -11.08 -19.98
N ARG A 93 -12.08 -10.58 -19.28
CA ARG A 93 -13.33 -10.24 -19.93
C ARG A 93 -13.21 -8.78 -20.37
N PRO A 94 -13.36 -8.47 -21.68
CA PRO A 94 -13.41 -7.09 -22.13
C PRO A 94 -14.64 -6.42 -21.52
N ALA A 95 -14.48 -5.13 -21.24
CA ALA A 95 -15.55 -4.23 -20.84
C ALA A 95 -16.70 -4.34 -21.85
N VAL A 96 -17.88 -4.74 -21.38
CA VAL A 96 -19.13 -4.54 -22.09
C VAL A 96 -19.85 -3.42 -21.37
N ALA A 97 -19.89 -2.27 -22.05
CA ALA A 97 -20.72 -1.14 -21.70
C ALA A 97 -22.21 -1.54 -21.76
N THR A 98 -22.96 -1.07 -20.75
CA THR A 98 -24.43 -0.84 -20.71
C THR A 98 -25.37 -1.97 -21.16
N PRO A 99 -26.39 -2.25 -20.33
CA PRO A 99 -27.71 -1.82 -20.76
C PRO A 99 -28.50 -1.06 -19.70
N GLU A 100 -29.26 -0.13 -20.23
CA GLU A 100 -30.29 0.70 -19.64
C GLU A 100 -31.55 -0.12 -19.28
N VAL A 101 -32.35 0.43 -18.37
CA VAL A 101 -33.78 0.17 -18.09
C VAL A 101 -34.18 -0.90 -17.04
N ALA A 102 -34.48 -0.36 -15.85
CA ALA A 102 -35.64 -0.56 -14.96
C ALA A 102 -35.75 -1.78 -13.98
N PRO A 103 -36.22 -1.53 -12.73
CA PRO A 103 -36.50 -2.52 -11.68
C PRO A 103 -37.92 -3.10 -11.81
N PRO A 104 -38.29 -4.28 -11.25
CA PRO A 104 -38.60 -4.40 -9.81
C PRO A 104 -38.39 -5.81 -9.18
N ALA A 105 -38.75 -5.89 -7.89
CA ALA A 105 -39.22 -7.06 -7.13
C ALA A 105 -38.26 -7.65 -6.08
N SER A 106 -38.58 -7.29 -4.84
CA SER A 106 -38.22 -7.94 -3.60
C SER A 106 -38.42 -9.45 -3.63
N THR A 107 -37.38 -10.19 -3.24
CA THR A 107 -37.54 -11.49 -2.57
C THR A 107 -36.64 -11.49 -1.33
N PRO A 108 -37.16 -11.83 -0.14
CA PRO A 108 -36.32 -12.03 1.03
C PRO A 108 -35.51 -13.31 0.82
N ALA A 109 -34.20 -13.16 0.65
CA ALA A 109 -33.29 -14.28 0.60
C ALA A 109 -33.26 -14.98 1.97
N VAL A 110 -33.74 -16.22 1.97
CA VAL A 110 -33.59 -17.21 3.03
C VAL A 110 -32.10 -17.29 3.43
N PRO A 111 -31.75 -17.23 4.73
CA PRO A 111 -30.36 -17.42 5.15
C PRO A 111 -29.95 -18.89 4.89
N PRO A 112 -28.81 -19.15 4.22
CA PRO A 112 -28.28 -20.50 4.16
C PRO A 112 -27.86 -20.93 5.57
N MET A 113 -28.50 -22.00 6.04
CA MET A 113 -28.13 -22.74 7.25
C MET A 113 -26.63 -23.07 7.26
N ALA A 114 -26.05 -22.96 8.46
CA ALA A 114 -24.76 -23.49 8.88
C ALA A 114 -24.54 -24.93 8.35
N THR A 115 -23.34 -25.41 8.02
CA THR A 115 -22.23 -25.63 8.98
C THR A 115 -21.01 -26.18 8.24
N ALA A 116 -19.85 -25.54 8.43
CA ALA A 116 -18.62 -26.25 8.75
C ALA A 116 -18.16 -25.63 10.09
N PRO A 117 -18.10 -26.39 11.19
CA PRO A 117 -17.93 -25.82 12.54
C PRO A 117 -16.55 -25.21 12.82
N ASP A 118 -15.60 -25.27 11.88
CA ASP A 118 -14.22 -24.82 12.11
C ASP A 118 -13.76 -23.67 11.20
N ALA A 119 -14.58 -23.20 10.27
CA ALA A 119 -14.19 -22.12 9.37
C ALA A 119 -14.81 -20.80 9.83
N VAL A 120 -14.01 -19.96 10.50
CA VAL A 120 -14.38 -18.57 10.73
C VAL A 120 -14.50 -17.88 9.36
N SER A 121 -15.72 -17.47 8.99
CA SER A 121 -15.95 -16.82 7.71
C SER A 121 -15.32 -15.41 7.71
N MET A 122 -14.94 -14.91 6.53
CA MET A 122 -14.40 -13.56 6.39
C MET A 122 -15.38 -12.49 6.90
N GLU A 123 -16.68 -12.75 6.74
CA GLU A 123 -17.75 -11.89 7.25
C GLU A 123 -17.73 -11.83 8.79
N THR A 124 -17.54 -12.96 9.47
CA THR A 124 -17.38 -12.99 10.93
C THR A 124 -16.16 -12.21 11.40
N LEU A 125 -15.04 -12.29 10.65
CA LEU A 125 -13.84 -11.50 10.96
C LEU A 125 -14.08 -9.99 10.78
N GLN A 126 -14.82 -9.61 9.73
CA GLN A 126 -15.19 -8.21 9.50
C GLN A 126 -16.11 -7.68 10.61
N ALA A 127 -17.13 -8.45 10.99
CA ALA A 127 -18.01 -8.10 12.10
C ALA A 127 -17.23 -7.95 13.42
N GLY A 128 -16.27 -8.85 13.68
CA GLY A 128 -15.37 -8.74 14.83
C GLY A 128 -14.51 -7.48 14.80
N ALA A 129 -13.97 -7.09 13.64
CA ALA A 129 -13.19 -5.88 13.48
C ALA A 129 -14.04 -4.61 13.69
N GLU A 130 -15.27 -4.60 13.19
CA GLU A 130 -16.21 -3.49 13.40
C GLU A 130 -16.59 -3.35 14.88
N PHE A 131 -16.84 -4.47 15.57
CA PHE A 131 -17.08 -4.48 17.01
C PHE A 131 -15.91 -3.87 17.80
N VAL A 132 -14.68 -4.31 17.53
CA VAL A 132 -13.48 -3.77 18.19
C VAL A 132 -13.33 -2.26 17.94
N LYS A 133 -13.66 -1.81 16.72
CA LYS A 133 -13.64 -0.38 16.38
C LYS A 133 -14.70 0.40 17.16
N GLN A 134 -15.92 -0.13 17.27
CA GLN A 134 -17.02 0.50 18.01
C GLN A 134 -16.77 0.53 19.52
N ALA A 135 -16.14 -0.52 20.06
CA ALA A 135 -15.74 -0.59 21.46
C ALA A 135 -14.62 0.41 21.81
N GLY A 136 -13.93 0.98 20.81
CA GLY A 136 -12.82 1.92 21.04
C GLY A 136 -11.47 1.23 21.25
N GLY A 137 -11.33 -0.04 20.86
CA GLY A 137 -10.09 -0.81 20.96
C GLY A 137 -10.29 -2.24 21.45
N ILE A 138 -9.24 -3.06 21.36
CA ILE A 138 -9.27 -4.47 21.76
C ILE A 138 -9.47 -4.60 23.28
N ASP A 139 -8.81 -3.75 24.07
CA ASP A 139 -8.90 -3.79 25.54
C ASP A 139 -10.33 -3.50 26.02
N GLN A 140 -11.00 -2.52 25.41
CA GLN A 140 -12.39 -2.19 25.72
C GLN A 140 -13.35 -3.29 25.27
N ALA A 141 -13.12 -3.88 24.09
CA ALA A 141 -13.88 -5.03 23.62
C ALA A 141 -13.79 -6.23 24.59
N GLN A 142 -12.60 -6.50 25.15
CA GLN A 142 -12.41 -7.54 26.16
C GLN A 142 -13.16 -7.22 27.46
N ALA A 143 -13.03 -6.00 27.98
CA ALA A 143 -13.74 -5.58 29.18
C ALA A 143 -15.27 -5.72 29.05
N ILE A 144 -15.83 -5.39 27.88
CA ILE A 144 -17.26 -5.59 27.58
C ILE A 144 -17.63 -7.08 27.60
N LEU A 145 -16.82 -7.93 26.97
CA LEU A 145 -17.06 -9.38 26.93
C LEU A 145 -16.97 -10.01 28.32
N ASP A 146 -16.03 -9.58 29.14
CA ASP A 146 -15.88 -10.05 30.52
C ASP A 146 -17.07 -9.62 31.39
N LEU A 147 -17.56 -8.39 31.23
CA LEU A 147 -18.77 -7.92 31.90
C LEU A 147 -20.00 -8.75 31.50
N ILE A 148 -20.15 -9.06 30.20
CA ILE A 148 -21.26 -9.91 29.71
C ILE A 148 -21.18 -11.31 30.33
N ARG A 149 -19.98 -11.91 30.40
CA ARG A 149 -19.77 -13.23 31.02
C ARG A 149 -20.13 -13.21 32.52
N GLN A 150 -19.77 -12.15 33.22
CA GLN A 150 -20.11 -11.98 34.63
C GLN A 150 -21.63 -11.96 34.83
N ILE A 151 -22.37 -11.23 34.00
CA ILE A 151 -23.84 -11.19 34.07
C ILE A 151 -24.46 -12.56 33.78
N GLN A 152 -23.92 -13.31 32.82
CA GLN A 152 -24.43 -14.66 32.50
C GLN A 152 -24.11 -15.71 33.57
N SER A 153 -23.15 -15.43 34.46
CA SER A 153 -22.77 -16.34 35.55
C SER A 153 -23.59 -16.19 36.83
N VAL A 154 -24.48 -15.18 36.87
CA VAL A 154 -25.41 -14.88 37.98
C VAL A 154 -26.80 -15.41 37.65
#